data_AF-A0A662G1W6-F1
#
_entry.id   AF-A0A662G1W6-F1
#
_cell.length_a   1.000
_cell.length_b   1.000
_cell.length_c   1.000
_cell.angle_alpha   90.00
_cell.angle_beta   90.00
_cell.angle_gamma   90.00
#
_symmetry.space_group_name_H-M   'P 1'
#
loop_
_entity.id
_entity.type
_entity.pdbx_description
1 polymer ?
#
loop_
_entity_poly.entity_id
_entity_poly.type
_entity_poly.pdbx_seq_one_letter_code
_entity_poly.pdbx_strand_id
1 'polypeptide(L)'
;MPKVLKRDGREEDFIKEKIVISCYKAGAPIDTAREIAEEVGRRVRERITTDQIREIVLKELEKRNPEWRGNYEFYDALVKGRVTYEKGRFVEIPRGPLYLSREVADIGEKGLSEVEEVEAILQQLKEDLVHGISRATIHRRTYILFLAVLRSSKMNREEKLKAIDSINRFRKEMGWKPFRLTRPL
;
A
#
# COMPACT_ATOMS: atom_id res chain seq x y z
N MET A 1 7.49 0.67 27.76
CA MET A 1 6.63 0.49 26.57
C MET A 1 7.07 -0.79 25.86
N PRO A 2 6.17 -1.57 25.24
CA PRO A 2 6.56 -2.79 24.57
C PRO A 2 7.46 -2.50 23.35
N LYS A 3 8.51 -3.31 23.19
CA LYS A 3 9.45 -3.24 22.06
C LYS A 3 8.97 -4.07 20.87
N VAL A 4 9.19 -3.54 19.67
CA VAL A 4 8.90 -4.18 18.38
C VAL A 4 10.21 -4.61 17.73
N LEU A 5 10.31 -5.90 17.38
CA LEU A 5 11.45 -6.43 16.63
C LEU A 5 11.27 -6.19 15.13
N LYS A 6 12.23 -5.51 14.52
CA LYS A 6 12.31 -5.24 13.08
C LYS A 6 12.91 -6.44 12.34
N ARG A 7 12.67 -6.54 11.03
CA ARG A 7 13.28 -7.59 10.17
C ARG A 7 14.81 -7.53 10.10
N ASP A 8 15.41 -6.37 10.37
CA ASP A 8 16.87 -6.18 10.43
C ASP A 8 17.46 -6.45 11.84
N GLY A 9 16.67 -7.04 12.74
CA GLY A 9 17.07 -7.38 14.10
C GLY A 9 17.07 -6.22 15.10
N ARG A 10 16.82 -4.98 14.66
CA ARG A 10 16.71 -3.83 15.58
C ARG A 10 15.43 -3.88 16.41
N GLU A 11 15.47 -3.33 17.62
CA GLU A 11 14.28 -3.09 18.44
C GLU A 11 13.88 -1.60 18.35
N GLU A 12 12.58 -1.31 18.16
CA GLU A 12 12.01 0.05 18.29
C GLU A 12 10.86 0.07 19.31
N ASP A 13 10.55 1.22 19.89
CA ASP A 13 9.35 1.35 20.73
C ASP A 13 8.07 1.23 19.89
N PHE A 14 7.08 0.53 20.44
CA PHE A 14 5.75 0.46 19.84
C PHE A 14 5.06 1.83 19.88
N ILE A 15 4.86 2.42 18.70
CA ILE A 15 4.18 3.71 18.52
C ILE A 15 2.83 3.45 17.86
N LYS A 16 1.74 3.56 18.64
CA LYS A 16 0.34 3.41 18.17
C LYS A 16 0.05 4.26 16.92
N GLU A 17 0.56 5.49 16.89
CA GLU A 17 0.35 6.44 15.79
C GLU A 17 0.83 5.90 14.42
N LYS A 18 1.85 5.03 14.38
CA LYS A 18 2.28 4.37 13.14
C LYS A 18 1.18 3.49 12.54
N ILE A 19 0.31 2.90 13.38
CA ILE A 19 -0.83 2.07 12.97
C ILE A 19 -2.01 2.95 12.56
N VAL A 20 -2.31 4.02 13.32
CA VAL A 20 -3.37 4.97 12.97
C VAL A 20 -3.12 5.53 11.56
N ILE A 21 -1.89 6.00 11.30
CA ILE A 21 -1.47 6.54 10.01
C ILE A 21 -1.53 5.49 8.89
N SER A 22 -1.20 4.22 9.15
CA SER A 22 -1.23 3.18 8.11
C SER A 22 -2.65 2.73 7.77
N CYS A 23 -3.52 2.57 8.78
CA CYS A 23 -4.94 2.25 8.58
C CYS A 23 -5.68 3.39 7.86
N TYR A 24 -5.41 4.64 8.24
CA TYR A 24 -5.97 5.82 7.57
C TYR A 24 -5.55 5.90 6.09
N LYS A 25 -4.28 5.60 5.76
CA LYS A 25 -3.79 5.52 4.37
C LYS A 25 -4.45 4.41 3.55
N ALA A 26 -4.91 3.34 4.20
CA ALA A 26 -5.68 2.27 3.57
C ALA A 26 -7.17 2.61 3.37
N GLY A 27 -7.62 3.78 3.86
CA GLY A 27 -8.98 4.29 3.68
C GLY A 27 -9.91 4.12 4.88
N ALA A 28 -9.41 3.66 6.04
CA ALA A 28 -10.19 3.63 7.27
C ALA A 28 -10.42 5.07 7.81
N PRO A 29 -11.63 5.40 8.32
CA PRO A 29 -11.86 6.63 9.05
C PRO A 29 -10.89 6.80 10.23
N ILE A 30 -10.57 8.03 10.62
CA ILE A 30 -9.55 8.31 11.64
C ILE A 30 -9.87 7.66 12.99
N ASP A 31 -11.14 7.64 13.40
CA ASP A 31 -11.55 7.06 14.67
C ASP A 31 -11.52 5.53 14.63
N THR A 32 -11.94 4.92 13.51
CA THR A 32 -11.76 3.48 13.27
C THR A 32 -10.28 3.08 13.22
N ALA A 33 -9.41 3.93 12.67
CA ALA A 33 -7.96 3.72 12.67
C ALA A 33 -7.35 3.79 14.09
N ARG A 34 -7.90 4.65 14.96
CA ARG A 34 -7.56 4.71 16.40
C ARG A 34 -8.03 3.46 17.15
N GLU A 35 -9.25 3.00 16.92
CA GLU A 35 -9.77 1.74 17.49
C GLU A 35 -8.88 0.55 17.14
N ILE A 36 -8.51 0.39 15.86
CA ILE A 36 -7.61 -0.68 15.40
C ILE A 36 -6.23 -0.55 16.10
N ALA A 37 -5.69 0.65 16.24
CA ALA A 37 -4.42 0.87 16.94
C ALA A 37 -4.51 0.53 18.45
N GLU A 38 -5.66 0.74 19.10
CA GLU A 38 -5.91 0.29 20.46
C GLU A 38 -6.03 -1.23 20.56
N GLU A 39 -6.77 -1.88 19.66
CA GLU A 39 -6.89 -3.35 19.62
C GLU A 39 -5.56 -4.04 19.37
N VAL A 40 -4.74 -3.51 18.46
CA VAL A 40 -3.38 -4.01 18.24
C VAL A 40 -2.53 -3.75 19.48
N GLY A 41 -2.60 -2.55 20.07
CA GLY A 41 -1.87 -2.20 21.28
C GLY A 41 -2.16 -3.12 22.48
N ARG A 42 -3.40 -3.61 22.63
CA ARG A 42 -3.78 -4.60 23.66
C ARG A 42 -3.23 -6.00 23.40
N ARG A 43 -2.88 -6.34 22.15
CA ARG A 43 -2.33 -7.65 21.75
C ARG A 43 -0.80 -7.65 21.62
N VAL A 44 -0.18 -6.47 21.60
CA VAL A 44 1.27 -6.29 21.59
C VAL A 44 1.87 -6.77 22.91
N ARG A 45 2.80 -7.72 22.80
CA ARG A 45 3.64 -8.22 23.90
C ARG A 45 5.09 -7.79 23.64
N GLU A 46 5.98 -8.01 24.61
CA GLU A 46 7.42 -7.76 24.38
C GLU A 46 7.95 -8.57 23.19
N ARG A 47 8.83 -7.95 22.40
CA ARG A 47 9.48 -8.52 21.21
C ARG A 47 8.52 -9.00 20.11
N ILE A 48 7.29 -8.48 20.07
CA ILE A 48 6.40 -8.70 18.91
C ILE A 48 7.09 -8.22 17.62
N THR A 49 7.01 -9.00 16.55
CA THR A 49 7.63 -8.62 15.28
C THR A 49 6.78 -7.63 14.49
N THR A 50 7.39 -6.87 13.59
CA THR A 50 6.65 -6.01 12.65
C THR A 50 5.63 -6.79 11.79
N ASP A 51 5.91 -8.07 11.54
CA ASP A 51 5.05 -8.93 10.71
C ASP A 51 3.86 -9.48 11.50
N GLN A 52 4.03 -9.80 12.79
CA GLN A 52 2.93 -10.11 13.70
C GLN A 52 1.99 -8.90 13.88
N ILE A 53 2.54 -7.69 14.05
CA ILE A 53 1.73 -6.45 14.08
C ILE A 53 0.96 -6.29 12.77
N ARG A 54 1.59 -6.49 11.62
CA ARG A 54 0.93 -6.42 10.30
C ARG A 54 -0.22 -7.41 10.19
N GLU A 55 -0.05 -8.66 10.64
CA GLU A 55 -1.11 -9.67 10.59
C GLU A 55 -2.32 -9.28 11.47
N ILE A 56 -2.09 -8.72 12.66
CA ILE A 56 -3.18 -8.22 13.52
C ILE A 56 -3.91 -7.06 12.82
N VAL A 57 -3.17 -6.08 12.26
CA VAL A 57 -3.77 -4.94 11.54
C VAL A 57 -4.61 -5.40 10.36
N LEU A 58 -4.11 -6.33 9.52
CA LEU A 58 -4.87 -6.84 8.38
C LEU A 58 -6.17 -7.55 8.79
N LYS A 59 -6.13 -8.37 9.85
CA LYS A 59 -7.32 -9.02 10.41
C LYS A 59 -8.36 -8.02 10.94
N GLU A 60 -7.92 -6.96 11.63
CA GLU A 60 -8.84 -5.95 12.16
C GLU A 60 -9.39 -4.98 11.10
N LEU A 61 -8.63 -4.73 10.02
CA LEU A 61 -9.15 -4.04 8.82
C LEU A 61 -10.19 -4.91 8.11
N GLU A 62 -9.89 -6.18 7.85
CA GLU A 62 -10.75 -7.10 7.10
C GLU A 62 -12.12 -7.30 7.73
N LYS A 63 -12.17 -7.48 9.06
CA LYS A 63 -13.43 -7.61 9.82
C LYS A 63 -14.35 -6.39 9.69
N ARG A 64 -13.76 -5.20 9.53
CA ARG A 64 -14.49 -3.92 9.47
C ARG A 64 -14.85 -3.56 8.03
N ASN A 65 -13.92 -3.75 7.11
CA ASN A 65 -14.10 -3.60 5.68
C ASN A 65 -12.96 -4.34 4.92
N PRO A 66 -13.26 -5.44 4.20
CA PRO A 66 -12.28 -6.17 3.39
C PRO A 66 -11.53 -5.31 2.36
N GLU A 67 -12.12 -4.21 1.89
CA GLU A 67 -11.46 -3.29 0.97
C GLU A 67 -10.28 -2.55 1.62
N TRP A 68 -10.38 -2.19 2.91
CA TRP A 68 -9.26 -1.54 3.60
C TRP A 68 -8.07 -2.50 3.76
N ARG A 69 -8.34 -3.80 3.95
CA ARG A 69 -7.30 -4.84 3.91
C ARG A 69 -6.61 -4.84 2.54
N GLY A 70 -7.37 -4.92 1.45
CA GLY A 70 -6.83 -4.91 0.09
C GLY A 70 -6.05 -3.64 -0.26
N ASN A 71 -6.51 -2.47 0.19
CA ASN A 71 -5.78 -1.20 0.03
C ASN A 71 -4.46 -1.16 0.82
N TYR A 72 -4.44 -1.75 2.02
CA TYR A 72 -3.23 -1.88 2.82
C TYR A 72 -2.21 -2.80 2.14
N GLU A 73 -2.66 -3.96 1.65
CA GLU A 73 -1.82 -4.92 0.92
C GLU A 73 -1.29 -4.34 -0.39
N PHE A 74 -2.10 -3.55 -1.11
CA PHE A 74 -1.69 -2.80 -2.30
C PHE A 74 -0.60 -1.75 -1.98
N TYR A 75 -0.79 -0.92 -0.94
CA TYR A 75 0.25 0.04 -0.52
C TYR A 75 1.55 -0.66 -0.12
N ASP A 76 1.47 -1.77 0.61
CA ASP A 76 2.63 -2.57 1.02
C ASP A 76 3.37 -3.13 -0.21
N ALA A 77 2.66 -3.69 -1.19
CA ALA A 77 3.25 -4.24 -2.41
C ALA A 77 4.01 -3.18 -3.23
N LEU A 78 3.45 -1.97 -3.36
CA LEU A 78 4.09 -0.87 -4.10
C LEU A 78 5.32 -0.28 -3.40
N VAL A 79 5.28 -0.16 -2.06
CA VAL A 79 6.29 0.60 -1.30
C VAL A 79 7.36 -0.29 -0.66
N LYS A 80 7.03 -1.52 -0.28
CA LYS A 80 7.98 -2.48 0.32
C LYS A 80 8.47 -3.54 -0.70
N GLY A 81 7.95 -3.48 -1.92
CA GLY A 81 8.08 -4.53 -2.92
C GLY A 81 7.03 -5.63 -2.74
N ARG A 82 6.96 -6.49 -3.75
CA ARG A 82 5.98 -7.57 -3.96
C ARG A 82 6.07 -8.72 -2.95
N VAL A 83 5.89 -8.43 -1.66
CA VAL A 83 5.96 -9.41 -0.58
C VAL A 83 4.67 -9.35 0.22
N THR A 84 3.75 -10.28 -0.03
CA THR A 84 2.62 -10.51 0.86
C THR A 84 2.98 -11.52 1.95
N TYR A 85 2.15 -11.59 2.97
CA TYR A 85 2.29 -12.54 4.08
C TYR A 85 0.94 -13.21 4.31
N GLU A 86 0.84 -14.47 3.92
CA GLU A 86 -0.34 -15.29 4.12
C GLU A 86 -0.03 -16.41 5.12
N LYS A 87 -0.85 -16.51 6.17
CA LYS A 87 -0.89 -17.65 7.10
C LYS A 87 0.50 -18.10 7.60
N GLY A 88 1.32 -17.14 8.02
CA GLY A 88 2.66 -17.41 8.59
C GLY A 88 3.82 -17.39 7.60
N ARG A 89 3.58 -17.27 6.28
CA ARG A 89 4.62 -17.36 5.24
C ARG A 89 4.68 -16.12 4.36
N PHE A 90 5.91 -15.71 4.02
CA PHE A 90 6.14 -14.77 2.94
C PHE A 90 5.83 -15.44 1.60
N VAL A 91 5.02 -14.78 0.80
CA VAL A 91 4.81 -15.12 -0.61
C VAL A 91 5.33 -13.94 -1.41
N GLU A 92 6.41 -14.18 -2.16
CA GLU A 92 6.81 -13.24 -3.20
C GLU A 92 5.75 -13.28 -4.30
N ILE A 93 5.13 -12.13 -4.57
CA ILE A 93 4.21 -12.00 -5.70
C ILE A 93 5.11 -11.86 -6.94
N PRO A 94 4.94 -12.70 -7.98
CA PRO A 94 5.71 -12.58 -9.20
C PRO A 94 5.64 -11.17 -9.81
N ARG A 95 6.64 -10.82 -10.61
CA ARG A 95 6.66 -9.55 -11.35
C ARG A 95 5.78 -9.68 -12.60
N GLY A 96 5.14 -8.56 -12.99
CA GLY A 96 3.97 -8.56 -13.88
C GLY A 96 2.85 -7.66 -13.36
N PRO A 97 1.66 -7.65 -13.99
CA PRO A 97 0.55 -6.81 -13.54
C PRO A 97 0.07 -7.19 -12.13
N LEU A 98 -0.17 -6.22 -11.24
CA LEU A 98 -0.58 -6.49 -9.86
C LEU A 98 -1.97 -7.12 -9.82
N TYR A 99 -2.04 -8.41 -9.53
CA TYR A 99 -3.28 -9.04 -9.11
C TYR A 99 -3.12 -10.00 -7.94
N LEU A 100 -4.09 -9.89 -7.04
CA LEU A 100 -4.47 -10.95 -6.11
C LEU A 100 -5.21 -12.04 -6.92
N SER A 101 -4.48 -12.76 -7.78
CA SER A 101 -4.81 -14.07 -8.36
C SER A 101 -3.75 -14.46 -9.40
N ARG A 102 -3.45 -15.77 -9.45
CA ARG A 102 -2.47 -16.44 -10.33
C ARG A 102 -2.45 -15.93 -11.78
N GLU A 103 -1.31 -15.41 -12.26
CA GLU A 103 -0.43 -16.03 -13.30
C GLU A 103 0.68 -15.08 -13.84
N VAL A 104 1.81 -15.69 -14.27
CA VAL A 104 2.98 -15.12 -15.00
C VAL A 104 3.90 -14.13 -14.24
N ALA A 105 5.12 -13.87 -14.75
CA ALA A 105 6.33 -13.66 -13.97
C ALA A 105 7.40 -12.64 -14.50
N ASP A 106 8.29 -12.26 -13.56
CA ASP A 106 9.70 -11.79 -13.64
C ASP A 106 10.17 -10.36 -14.07
N ILE A 107 11.27 -9.93 -13.40
CA ILE A 107 12.06 -8.64 -13.45
C ILE A 107 11.32 -7.33 -13.02
N GLY A 108 11.88 -6.32 -12.29
CA GLY A 108 13.19 -6.08 -11.65
C GLY A 108 13.18 -5.84 -10.10
N GLU A 109 13.83 -4.78 -9.56
CA GLU A 109 14.08 -4.58 -8.10
C GLU A 109 12.84 -4.26 -7.21
N LYS A 110 13.03 -4.14 -5.87
CA LYS A 110 11.95 -3.76 -4.92
C LYS A 110 11.55 -2.28 -5.03
N GLY A 111 10.25 -2.01 -5.14
CA GLY A 111 9.64 -0.68 -5.15
C GLY A 111 9.55 -0.07 -6.55
N LEU A 112 8.85 1.06 -6.70
CA LEU A 112 8.77 1.79 -7.99
C LEU A 112 10.09 2.50 -8.32
N SER A 113 10.57 2.30 -9.53
CA SER A 113 11.86 2.78 -10.07
C SER A 113 11.67 3.65 -11.31
N GLU A 114 10.76 3.26 -12.21
CA GLU A 114 10.58 3.84 -13.55
C GLU A 114 9.10 4.20 -13.80
N VAL A 115 8.81 5.12 -14.73
CA VAL A 115 7.44 5.53 -15.05
C VAL A 115 6.61 4.39 -15.68
N GLU A 116 7.24 3.50 -16.43
CA GLU A 116 6.65 2.36 -17.11
C GLU A 116 5.95 1.41 -16.12
N GLU A 117 6.53 1.22 -14.92
CA GLU A 117 5.92 0.44 -13.85
C GLU A 117 4.59 1.07 -13.37
N VAL A 118 4.54 2.41 -13.32
CA VAL A 118 3.35 3.17 -12.93
C VAL A 118 2.28 3.11 -14.01
N GLU A 119 2.66 3.22 -15.29
CA GLU A 119 1.73 3.09 -16.41
C GLU A 119 1.15 1.68 -16.52
N ALA A 120 1.96 0.64 -16.30
CA ALA A 120 1.48 -0.73 -16.19
C ALA A 120 0.41 -0.87 -15.08
N ILE A 121 0.64 -0.28 -13.89
CA ILE A 121 -0.33 -0.30 -12.79
C ILE A 121 -1.62 0.44 -13.17
N LEU A 122 -1.54 1.57 -13.88
CA LEU A 122 -2.73 2.29 -14.35
C LEU A 122 -3.53 1.47 -15.37
N GLN A 123 -2.86 0.70 -16.22
CA GLN A 123 -3.52 -0.22 -17.16
C GLN A 123 -4.28 -1.34 -16.41
N GLN A 124 -3.69 -1.93 -15.36
CA GLN A 124 -4.42 -2.87 -14.48
C GLN A 124 -5.65 -2.21 -13.87
N LEU A 125 -5.52 -1.02 -13.29
CA LEU A 125 -6.64 -0.29 -12.70
C LEU A 125 -7.78 0.02 -13.69
N LYS A 126 -7.51 -0.05 -15.00
CA LYS A 126 -8.50 0.01 -16.09
C LYS A 126 -9.18 -1.35 -16.30
N GLU A 127 -8.42 -2.44 -16.31
CA GLU A 127 -8.90 -3.83 -16.38
C GLU A 127 -9.72 -4.21 -15.14
N ASP A 128 -9.26 -3.87 -13.93
CA ASP A 128 -9.99 -4.00 -12.67
C ASP A 128 -11.44 -3.48 -12.79
N LEU A 129 -11.60 -2.32 -13.42
CA LEU A 129 -12.88 -1.64 -13.58
C LEU A 129 -13.80 -2.39 -14.55
N VAL A 130 -13.23 -3.03 -15.59
CA VAL A 130 -13.96 -3.92 -16.51
C VAL A 130 -14.36 -5.22 -15.79
N HIS A 131 -13.51 -5.73 -14.91
CA HIS A 131 -13.78 -6.92 -14.09
C HIS A 131 -14.65 -6.64 -12.84
N GLY A 132 -15.27 -5.46 -12.75
CA GLY A 132 -16.29 -5.15 -11.74
C GLY A 132 -15.77 -4.60 -10.41
N ILE A 133 -14.48 -4.27 -10.29
CA ILE A 133 -13.96 -3.55 -9.13
C ILE A 133 -14.55 -2.14 -9.08
N SER A 134 -15.00 -1.71 -7.91
CA SER A 134 -15.75 -0.45 -7.78
C SER A 134 -14.92 0.77 -8.19
N ARG A 135 -15.55 1.75 -8.85
CA ARG A 135 -14.92 3.06 -9.16
C ARG A 135 -14.30 3.74 -7.92
N ALA A 136 -14.91 3.56 -6.75
CA ALA A 136 -14.41 4.11 -5.50
C ALA A 136 -13.10 3.43 -5.04
N THR A 137 -12.98 2.12 -5.26
CA THR A 137 -11.75 1.35 -5.03
C THR A 137 -10.64 1.79 -5.98
N ILE A 138 -10.94 1.93 -7.27
CA ILE A 138 -9.95 2.41 -8.25
C ILE A 138 -9.49 3.83 -7.92
N HIS A 139 -10.41 4.73 -7.53
CA HIS A 139 -10.08 6.06 -7.05
C HIS A 139 -9.08 5.98 -5.87
N ARG A 140 -9.37 5.18 -4.83
CA ARG A 140 -8.45 4.96 -3.69
C ARG A 140 -7.09 4.42 -4.14
N ARG A 141 -7.05 3.43 -5.05
CA ARG A 141 -5.81 2.87 -5.59
C ARG A 141 -4.96 3.92 -6.33
N THR A 142 -5.55 4.83 -7.13
CA THR A 142 -4.77 5.92 -7.76
C THR A 142 -4.10 6.85 -6.74
N TYR A 143 -4.73 7.10 -5.58
CA TYR A 143 -4.11 7.90 -4.50
C TYR A 143 -2.97 7.15 -3.80
N ILE A 144 -3.14 5.85 -3.58
CA ILE A 144 -2.09 4.97 -3.04
C ILE A 144 -0.87 4.95 -3.97
N LEU A 145 -1.09 4.81 -5.29
CA LEU A 145 -0.05 4.86 -6.31
C LEU A 145 0.69 6.21 -6.34
N PHE A 146 -0.06 7.32 -6.30
CA PHE A 146 0.53 8.67 -6.18
C PHE A 146 1.40 8.81 -4.93
N LEU A 147 0.94 8.35 -3.77
CA LEU A 147 1.75 8.35 -2.54
C LEU A 147 2.99 7.45 -2.63
N ALA A 148 2.95 6.37 -3.39
CA ALA A 148 4.10 5.49 -3.61
C ALA A 148 5.16 6.18 -4.49
N VAL A 149 4.75 6.81 -5.61
CA VAL A 149 5.64 7.59 -6.49
C VAL A 149 6.36 8.70 -5.72
N LEU A 150 5.63 9.49 -4.93
CA LEU A 150 6.23 10.55 -4.10
C LEU A 150 7.31 10.00 -3.14
N ARG A 151 7.05 8.84 -2.54
CA ARG A 151 7.93 8.21 -1.54
C ARG A 151 9.08 7.38 -2.11
N SER A 152 9.06 7.03 -3.40
CA SER A 152 10.18 6.30 -3.98
C SER A 152 11.47 7.12 -3.86
N SER A 153 12.54 6.50 -3.35
CA SER A 153 13.89 7.06 -3.38
C SER A 153 14.65 6.66 -4.65
N LYS A 154 14.06 5.80 -5.50
CA LYS A 154 14.67 5.27 -6.73
C LYS A 154 14.31 6.11 -7.95
N MET A 155 13.06 6.60 -8.01
CA MET A 155 12.63 7.51 -9.05
C MET A 155 13.30 8.87 -8.89
N ASN A 156 13.99 9.33 -9.94
CA ASN A 156 14.51 10.70 -10.00
C ASN A 156 13.36 11.72 -10.13
N ARG A 157 13.68 13.03 -10.08
CA ARG A 157 12.67 14.10 -10.12
C ARG A 157 11.87 14.11 -11.43
N GLU A 158 12.49 13.80 -12.56
CA GLU A 158 11.83 13.75 -13.88
C GLU A 158 10.87 12.55 -13.95
N GLU A 159 11.32 11.37 -13.56
CA GLU A 159 10.51 10.15 -13.50
C GLU A 159 9.30 10.29 -12.59
N LYS A 160 9.47 10.92 -11.42
CA LYS A 160 8.33 11.26 -10.54
C LYS A 160 7.34 12.20 -11.23
N LEU A 161 7.80 13.18 -11.99
CA LEU A 161 6.90 14.10 -12.70
C LEU A 161 6.14 13.39 -13.83
N LYS A 162 6.80 12.55 -14.64
CA LYS A 162 6.15 11.73 -15.68
C LYS A 162 5.09 10.81 -15.07
N ALA A 163 5.44 10.06 -14.03
CA ALA A 163 4.52 9.17 -13.34
C ALA A 163 3.31 9.90 -12.72
N ILE A 164 3.51 11.09 -12.14
CA ILE A 164 2.40 11.91 -11.64
C ILE A 164 1.51 12.41 -12.78
N ASP A 165 2.08 12.75 -13.94
CA ASP A 165 1.27 13.09 -15.13
C ASP A 165 0.46 11.89 -15.62
N SER A 166 1.05 10.70 -15.76
CA SER A 166 0.33 9.49 -16.18
C SER A 166 -0.82 9.15 -15.23
N ILE A 167 -0.60 9.23 -13.91
CA ILE A 167 -1.68 9.10 -12.90
C ILE A 167 -2.76 10.18 -13.12
N ASN A 168 -2.37 11.41 -13.41
CA ASN A 168 -3.30 12.51 -13.64
C ASN A 168 -4.07 12.40 -14.97
N ARG A 169 -3.48 11.85 -16.03
CA ARG A 169 -4.15 11.50 -17.29
C ARG A 169 -5.24 10.46 -17.05
N PHE A 170 -4.89 9.34 -16.40
CA PHE A 170 -5.86 8.31 -16.01
C PHE A 170 -6.99 8.87 -15.12
N ARG A 171 -6.67 9.72 -14.14
CA ARG A 171 -7.69 10.35 -13.29
C ARG A 171 -8.63 11.25 -14.08
N LYS A 172 -8.15 12.01 -15.07
CA LYS A 172 -8.99 12.83 -15.97
C LYS A 172 -9.91 11.95 -16.82
N GLU A 173 -9.41 10.86 -17.40
CA GLU A 173 -10.23 9.86 -18.13
C GLU A 173 -11.38 9.33 -17.25
N MET A 174 -11.11 9.08 -15.97
CA MET A 174 -12.09 8.60 -15.00
C MET A 174 -12.98 9.71 -14.40
N GLY A 175 -12.88 10.96 -14.88
CA GLY A 175 -13.67 12.10 -14.39
C GLY A 175 -13.30 12.59 -13.00
N TRP A 176 -12.11 12.24 -12.49
CA TRP A 176 -11.62 12.65 -11.17
C TRP A 176 -10.66 13.85 -11.24
N LYS A 177 -10.69 14.69 -10.20
CA LYS A 177 -9.75 15.83 -10.09
C LYS A 177 -8.30 15.31 -10.05
N PRO A 178 -7.36 15.90 -10.83
CA PRO A 178 -5.95 15.53 -10.77
C PRO A 178 -5.34 15.86 -9.41
N PHE A 179 -4.35 15.08 -8.99
CA PHE A 179 -3.52 15.39 -7.84
C PHE A 179 -2.62 16.58 -8.11
N ARG A 180 -2.37 17.38 -7.07
CA ARG A 180 -1.45 18.53 -7.09
C ARG A 180 -0.34 18.27 -6.07
N LEU A 181 0.88 18.65 -6.44
CA LEU A 181 2.00 18.68 -5.50
C LEU A 181 1.76 19.80 -4.48
N THR A 182 1.75 19.45 -3.19
CA THR A 182 1.66 20.43 -2.09
C THR A 182 3.02 20.97 -1.65
N ARG A 183 4.11 20.36 -2.13
CA ARG A 183 5.52 20.75 -1.92
C ARG A 183 6.31 20.38 -3.17
N PRO A 184 7.46 21.05 -3.45
CA PRO A 184 8.40 20.61 -4.48
C PRO A 184 8.86 19.15 -4.26
N LEU A 185 9.22 18.49 -5.36
CA LEU A 185 9.87 17.18 -5.40
C LEU A 185 11.39 17.30 -5.22
#